data_AF-A0A410Q4A1-F1
#
_entry.id   AF-A0A410Q4A1-F1
#
_cell.length_a   1.000
_cell.length_b   1.000
_cell.length_c   1.000
_cell.angle_alpha   90.00
_cell.angle_beta   90.00
_cell.angle_gamma   90.00
#
_symmetry.space_group_name_H-M   'P 1'
#
loop_
_entity.id
_entity.type
_entity.pdbx_description
1 polymer ?
#
loop_
_entity_poly.entity_id
_entity_poly.type
_entity_poly.pdbx_seq_one_letter_code
_entity_poly.pdbx_strand_id
1 'polypeptide(L)'
;MSKIKLLVVAPYEGLKELVQSLSDEYTQFEIHTVVANLEQGAQAALKGVQESSQIILSRGGTAEMIERSVSVPVVRIDISGYDYMRIITLASGFSGKSAMIGYRSITSGAQAIKNLMQSSIDIFTINSSEELAQLLNQLREENYQVIIGDVVTQEKAREMGFTAILLTSGEESVRKAFEEAQKIFGYLVEYQSKLNLLEQALSNIPQYYTILDAKGHAVETKLPAEQQKALLQNLSDSLNQVLQVGKWQFLLKCENIFWEISASRIADENLNLYVVFFLSQRPAKKEEIAGVSVSNPKNPSDFSVSILGRNSIYLKEVYAKALKFGNLHLPVLITGEVGTGKDALAVLIHSFSNRNASFLTLDGEKANRASVESVIEMIRSDHSLTFYIRMASKLSEENQQLLTPLLSEPGFFEKHLVLSSFNEPPETATTGCFSKTLIRLLGEYRIHLPSLRERPGDMKDLASNYMNEANFKYGKQVVTIEEDALQLLTEFKWTTNLNQLRRIIFQLILLSDGPTIRAEAVSEALKEEPAANGIGDSFSSCKTLDEIIDNVIRRTIQMENGNLSNVSERLGISRSTIWRRMKQKPNILS
;
A
#
# COMPACT_ATOMS: atom_id res chain seq x y z
N MET A 1 7.42 26.23 19.88
CA MET A 1 6.59 25.06 20.25
C MET A 1 6.55 24.99 21.76
N SER A 2 5.38 24.78 22.37
CA SER A 2 5.29 24.52 23.81
C SER A 2 6.06 23.24 24.14
N LYS A 3 6.81 23.24 25.24
CA LYS A 3 7.46 22.02 25.74
C LYS A 3 6.40 21.00 26.15
N ILE A 4 6.73 19.73 26.01
CA ILE A 4 5.85 18.60 26.27
C ILE A 4 5.87 18.29 27.75
N LYS A 5 4.72 18.32 28.43
CA LYS A 5 4.67 18.01 29.86
C LYS A 5 4.81 16.50 30.08
N LEU A 6 5.97 16.10 30.59
CA LEU A 6 6.33 14.71 30.87
C LEU A 6 6.37 14.49 32.37
N LEU A 7 5.53 13.59 32.88
CA LEU A 7 5.61 13.16 34.28
C LEU A 7 6.42 11.88 34.39
N VAL A 8 7.42 11.85 35.26
CA VAL A 8 8.15 10.64 35.60
C VAL A 8 7.80 10.21 37.01
N VAL A 9 7.15 9.06 37.14
CA VAL A 9 6.83 8.43 38.43
C VAL A 9 7.88 7.37 38.71
N ALA A 10 8.86 7.73 39.52
CA ALA A 10 9.99 6.90 39.89
C ALA A 10 9.65 6.01 41.11
N PRO A 11 9.74 4.67 41.03
CA PRO A 11 9.45 3.81 42.18
C PRO A 11 10.47 3.89 43.32
N TYR A 12 11.65 4.49 43.07
CA TYR A 12 12.73 4.64 44.03
C TYR A 12 13.57 5.88 43.70
N GLU A 13 14.26 6.44 44.71
CA GLU A 13 14.98 7.73 44.59
C GLU A 13 16.06 7.71 43.49
N GLY A 14 16.82 6.62 43.38
CA GLY A 14 17.90 6.51 42.39
C GLY A 14 17.45 6.66 40.94
N LEU A 15 16.22 6.25 40.60
CA LEU A 15 15.67 6.45 39.26
C LEU A 15 15.32 7.91 39.00
N LYS A 16 14.79 8.61 40.01
CA LYS A 16 14.51 10.04 39.91
C LYS A 16 15.80 10.83 39.68
N GLU A 17 16.85 10.56 40.46
CA GLU A 17 18.16 11.20 40.29
C GLU A 17 18.74 10.95 38.89
N LEU A 18 18.67 9.70 38.39
CA LEU A 18 19.12 9.35 37.04
C LEU A 18 18.34 10.14 35.97
N VAL A 19 17.02 10.20 36.09
CA VAL A 19 16.15 10.95 35.18
C VAL A 19 16.47 12.45 35.21
N GLN A 20 16.73 13.02 36.39
CA GLN A 20 17.12 14.42 36.55
C GLN A 20 18.50 14.68 35.95
N SER A 21 19.45 13.75 36.05
CA SER A 21 20.77 13.92 35.41
C SER A 21 20.70 13.92 33.88
N LEU A 22 19.69 13.25 33.31
CA LEU A 22 19.48 13.16 31.86
C LEU A 22 18.52 14.23 31.32
N SER A 23 17.86 15.02 32.18
CA SER A 23 16.78 15.92 31.75
C SER A 23 17.25 17.00 30.78
N ASP A 24 18.51 17.44 30.91
CA ASP A 24 19.09 18.49 30.08
C ASP A 24 19.27 18.08 28.62
N GLU A 25 19.38 16.78 28.34
CA GLU A 25 19.53 16.25 26.98
C GLU A 25 18.20 16.27 26.21
N TYR A 26 17.08 16.28 26.91
CA TYR A 26 15.75 16.20 26.33
C TYR A 26 14.94 17.49 26.50
N THR A 27 15.50 18.61 26.02
CA THR A 27 14.94 19.97 26.14
C THR A 27 13.52 20.17 25.59
N GLN A 28 13.06 19.27 24.72
CA GLN A 28 11.70 19.22 24.20
C GLN A 28 10.64 18.88 25.25
N PHE A 29 11.03 18.21 26.35
CA PHE A 29 10.16 17.89 27.47
C PHE A 29 10.28 18.95 28.58
N GLU A 30 9.14 19.23 29.21
CA GLU A 30 9.04 19.83 30.53
C GLU A 30 8.86 18.67 31.52
N ILE A 31 9.97 18.24 32.11
CA ILE A 31 10.06 17.02 32.91
C ILE A 31 9.74 17.32 34.37
N HIS A 32 8.69 16.69 34.89
CA HIS A 32 8.34 16.70 36.31
C HIS A 32 8.55 15.30 36.89
N THR A 33 9.27 15.20 38.01
CA THR A 33 9.61 13.90 38.62
C THR A 33 8.98 13.76 40.00
N VAL A 34 8.38 12.61 40.28
CA VAL A 34 7.80 12.27 41.60
C VAL A 34 8.26 10.87 42.01
N VAL A 35 8.61 10.69 43.28
CA VAL A 35 8.93 9.37 43.84
C VAL A 35 7.68 8.77 44.46
N ALA A 36 7.19 7.69 43.87
CA ALA A 36 6.02 6.96 44.35
C ALA A 36 6.00 5.54 43.76
N ASN A 37 5.56 4.57 44.57
CA ASN A 37 5.55 3.16 44.20
C ASN A 37 4.11 2.59 44.21
N LEU A 38 3.82 1.65 43.29
CA LEU A 38 2.53 0.95 43.18
C LEU A 38 1.32 1.90 43.22
N GLU A 39 0.41 1.74 44.18
CA GLU A 39 -0.82 2.53 44.32
C GLU A 39 -0.54 4.03 44.50
N GLN A 40 0.48 4.39 45.25
CA GLN A 40 0.88 5.79 45.41
C GLN A 40 1.32 6.38 44.07
N GLY A 41 1.97 5.57 43.22
CA GLY A 41 2.37 5.95 41.87
C GLY A 41 1.17 6.20 40.96
N ALA A 42 0.15 5.34 41.01
CA ALA A 42 -1.10 5.54 40.28
C ALA A 42 -1.84 6.82 40.69
N GLN A 43 -1.89 7.12 42.01
CA GLN A 43 -2.48 8.36 42.52
C GLN A 43 -1.70 9.60 42.07
N ALA A 44 -0.37 9.56 42.12
CA ALA A 44 0.49 10.64 41.64
C ALA A 44 0.30 10.89 40.14
N ALA A 45 0.19 9.82 39.35
CA ALA A 45 -0.06 9.91 37.92
C ALA A 45 -1.41 10.55 37.59
N LEU A 46 -2.48 10.16 38.28
CA LEU A 46 -3.81 10.78 38.13
C LEU A 46 -3.78 12.28 38.38
N LYS A 47 -3.09 12.71 39.45
CA LYS A 47 -2.91 14.13 39.76
C LYS A 47 -2.13 14.85 38.64
N GLY A 48 -1.06 14.24 38.14
CA GLY A 48 -0.28 14.80 37.04
C GLY A 48 -1.06 14.94 35.73
N VAL A 49 -1.97 14.02 35.42
CA VAL A 49 -2.89 14.14 34.26
C VAL A 49 -3.83 15.33 34.43
N GLN A 50 -4.36 15.55 35.63
CA GLN A 50 -5.16 16.75 35.93
C GLN A 50 -4.34 18.05 35.78
N GLU A 51 -3.05 18.00 36.07
CA GLU A 51 -2.09 19.10 35.87
C GLU A 51 -1.58 19.21 34.40
N SER A 52 -2.25 18.54 33.46
CA SER A 52 -1.99 18.55 32.02
C SER A 52 -0.71 17.81 31.57
N SER A 53 -0.28 16.79 32.29
CA SER A 53 0.78 15.88 31.79
C SER A 53 0.28 15.11 30.57
N GLN A 54 1.09 15.07 29.51
CA GLN A 54 0.70 14.48 28.22
C GLN A 54 1.23 13.05 28.05
N ILE A 55 2.34 12.72 28.70
CA ILE A 55 2.99 11.40 28.68
C ILE A 55 3.52 11.12 30.09
N ILE A 56 3.46 9.84 30.50
CA ILE A 56 3.99 9.39 31.80
C ILE A 56 5.08 8.34 31.58
N LEU A 57 6.19 8.46 32.29
CA LEU A 57 7.22 7.41 32.36
C LEU A 57 7.20 6.76 33.75
N SER A 58 7.27 5.44 33.79
CA SER A 58 7.45 4.71 35.04
C SER A 58 8.07 3.33 34.78
N ARG A 59 8.27 2.54 35.83
CA ARG A 59 9.03 1.29 35.78
C ARG A 59 8.27 0.16 36.47
N GLY A 60 8.26 -1.03 35.87
CA GLY A 60 7.77 -2.27 36.48
C GLY A 60 6.30 -2.22 36.91
N GLY A 61 5.98 -2.84 38.05
CA GLY A 61 4.61 -2.91 38.56
C GLY A 61 3.93 -1.54 38.77
N THR A 62 4.69 -0.49 39.10
CA THR A 62 4.16 0.88 39.20
C THR A 62 3.65 1.38 37.84
N ALA A 63 4.38 1.12 36.76
CA ALA A 63 3.94 1.50 35.41
C ALA A 63 2.66 0.78 35.02
N GLU A 64 2.54 -0.51 35.35
CA GLU A 64 1.34 -1.30 35.06
C GLU A 64 0.11 -0.78 35.82
N MET A 65 0.27 -0.38 37.09
CA MET A 65 -0.80 0.22 37.87
C MET A 65 -1.23 1.59 37.33
N ILE A 66 -0.27 2.41 36.89
CA ILE A 66 -0.54 3.72 36.29
C ILE A 66 -1.33 3.54 34.98
N GLU A 67 -0.88 2.64 34.10
CA GLU A 67 -1.49 2.39 32.79
C GLU A 67 -2.97 1.97 32.88
N ARG A 68 -3.34 1.24 33.94
CA ARG A 68 -4.75 0.88 34.20
C ARG A 68 -5.59 2.05 34.71
N SER A 69 -4.96 3.14 35.15
CA SER A 69 -5.61 4.23 35.88
C SER A 69 -5.70 5.53 35.08
N VAL A 70 -4.86 5.74 34.06
CA VAL A 70 -4.78 7.02 33.32
C VAL A 70 -5.22 6.88 31.85
N SER A 71 -5.64 8.00 31.26
CA SER A 71 -6.03 8.09 29.84
C SER A 71 -4.91 8.55 28.89
N VAL A 72 -3.74 8.90 29.44
CA VAL A 72 -2.57 9.35 28.68
C VAL A 72 -1.60 8.17 28.47
N PRO A 73 -0.78 8.18 27.40
CA PRO A 73 0.18 7.10 27.17
C PRO A 73 1.21 7.00 28.30
N VAL A 74 1.47 5.75 28.72
CA VAL A 74 2.47 5.38 29.72
C VAL A 74 3.61 4.65 29.04
N VAL A 75 4.82 5.21 29.13
CA VAL A 75 6.05 4.60 28.61
C VAL A 75 6.76 3.85 29.73
N ARG A 76 7.03 2.58 29.49
CA ARG A 76 7.68 1.70 30.47
C ARG A 76 9.19 1.80 30.34
N ILE A 77 9.86 1.96 31.48
CA ILE A 77 11.31 1.81 31.59
C ILE A 77 11.59 0.32 31.80
N ASP A 78 11.86 -0.38 30.70
CA ASP A 78 12.16 -1.80 30.74
C ASP A 78 13.59 -2.08 31.24
N ILE A 79 13.80 -3.29 31.76
CA ILE A 79 15.10 -3.72 32.25
C ILE A 79 15.90 -4.29 31.08
N SER A 80 17.10 -3.75 30.85
CA SER A 80 17.97 -4.17 29.75
C SER A 80 18.88 -5.34 30.15
N GLY A 81 19.50 -5.97 29.15
CA GLY A 81 20.57 -6.95 29.38
C GLY A 81 21.74 -6.39 30.21
N TYR A 82 22.09 -5.12 30.01
CA TYR A 82 23.16 -4.44 30.76
C TYR A 82 22.82 -4.27 32.24
N ASP A 83 21.54 -4.06 32.56
CA ASP A 83 21.07 -3.98 33.95
C ASP A 83 21.26 -5.32 34.67
N TYR A 84 20.89 -6.42 34.00
CA TYR A 84 21.15 -7.77 34.51
C TYR A 84 22.66 -8.06 34.66
N MET A 85 23.48 -7.67 33.68
CA MET A 85 24.93 -7.87 33.79
C MET A 85 25.54 -7.10 34.97
N ARG A 86 25.15 -5.83 35.17
CA ARG A 86 25.61 -5.00 36.29
C ARG A 86 25.25 -5.63 37.64
N ILE A 87 24.00 -6.05 37.81
CA ILE A 87 23.54 -6.62 39.09
C ILE A 87 24.15 -7.99 39.36
N ILE A 88 24.28 -8.84 38.34
CA ILE A 88 24.90 -10.17 38.46
C ILE A 88 26.38 -10.04 38.80
N THR A 89 27.07 -9.09 38.18
CA THR A 89 28.48 -8.80 38.48
C THR A 89 28.64 -8.30 39.92
N LEU A 90 27.78 -7.37 40.36
CA LEU A 90 27.79 -6.88 41.75
C LEU A 90 27.55 -8.02 42.75
N ALA A 91 26.57 -8.88 42.47
CA ALA A 91 26.24 -10.00 43.34
C ALA A 91 27.34 -11.08 43.37
N SER A 92 28.08 -11.27 42.27
CA SER A 92 29.25 -12.18 42.25
C SER A 92 30.41 -11.73 43.15
N GLY A 93 30.44 -10.46 43.56
CA GLY A 93 31.41 -9.94 44.51
C GLY A 93 31.17 -10.37 45.96
N PHE A 94 30.01 -10.95 46.27
CA PHE A 94 29.69 -11.46 47.61
C PHE A 94 30.13 -12.92 47.75
N SER A 95 30.69 -13.28 48.91
CA SER A 95 31.12 -14.65 49.20
C SER A 95 29.98 -15.62 49.54
N GLY A 96 28.79 -15.10 49.85
CA GLY A 96 27.62 -15.89 50.22
C GLY A 96 26.77 -16.31 49.03
N LYS A 97 25.87 -17.29 49.24
CA LYS A 97 24.89 -17.67 48.22
C LYS A 97 23.97 -16.48 47.91
N SER A 98 23.79 -16.23 46.61
CA SER A 98 23.01 -15.12 46.09
C SER A 98 21.84 -15.63 45.28
N ALA A 99 20.65 -15.08 45.51
CA ALA A 99 19.44 -15.40 44.79
C ALA A 99 18.82 -14.14 44.17
N MET A 100 18.29 -14.28 42.96
CA MET A 100 17.47 -13.27 42.30
C MET A 100 16.03 -13.75 42.26
N ILE A 101 15.11 -12.91 42.75
CA ILE A 101 13.68 -13.21 42.83
C ILE A 101 12.91 -12.16 42.04
N GLY A 102 11.95 -12.59 41.23
CA GLY A 102 11.06 -11.68 40.54
C GLY A 102 9.97 -12.39 39.73
N TYR A 103 9.11 -11.61 39.10
CA TYR A 103 8.12 -12.12 38.18
C TYR A 103 8.75 -12.61 36.86
N ARG A 104 7.99 -13.41 36.11
CA ARG A 104 8.45 -14.01 34.83
C ARG A 104 9.00 -13.00 33.82
N SER A 105 8.44 -11.79 33.82
CA SER A 105 8.89 -10.67 32.97
C SER A 105 10.34 -10.26 33.25
N ILE A 106 10.82 -10.44 34.49
CA ILE A 106 12.17 -10.09 34.93
C ILE A 106 13.09 -11.33 34.88
N THR A 107 12.62 -12.48 35.36
CA THR A 107 13.47 -13.66 35.52
C THR A 107 13.87 -14.33 34.20
N SER A 108 13.04 -14.22 33.15
CA SER A 108 13.38 -14.75 31.82
C SER A 108 14.61 -14.10 31.21
N GLY A 109 14.71 -12.77 31.30
CA GLY A 109 15.89 -12.01 30.87
C GLY A 109 17.12 -12.33 31.73
N ALA A 110 16.95 -12.38 33.04
CA ALA A 110 18.03 -12.74 33.97
C ALA A 110 18.60 -14.14 33.68
N GLN A 111 17.75 -15.13 33.37
CA GLN A 111 18.19 -16.49 33.08
C GLN A 111 19.02 -16.57 31.79
N ALA A 112 18.65 -15.81 30.75
CA ALA A 112 19.42 -15.75 29.52
C ALA A 112 20.84 -15.19 29.77
N ILE A 113 20.95 -14.13 30.58
CA ILE A 113 22.25 -13.53 30.94
C ILE A 113 23.05 -14.43 31.89
N LYS A 114 22.40 -15.09 32.86
CA LYS A 114 23.05 -16.10 33.73
C LYS A 114 23.73 -17.19 32.92
N ASN A 115 23.01 -17.76 31.93
CA ASN A 115 23.54 -18.82 31.08
C ASN A 115 24.72 -18.35 30.24
N LEU A 116 24.67 -17.11 29.74
CA LEU A 116 25.76 -16.50 28.97
C LEU A 116 27.01 -16.27 29.83
N MET A 117 26.84 -15.81 31.07
CA MET A 117 27.93 -15.46 31.97
C MET A 117 28.44 -16.62 32.83
N GLN A 118 27.81 -17.80 32.78
CA GLN A 118 28.09 -18.95 33.66
C GLN A 118 28.09 -18.58 35.15
N SER A 119 27.17 -17.69 35.55
CA SER A 119 27.10 -17.19 36.93
C SER A 119 26.46 -18.20 37.89
N SER A 120 26.93 -18.18 39.15
CA SER A 120 26.45 -19.03 40.24
C SER A 120 25.21 -18.48 40.97
N ILE A 121 24.60 -17.38 40.50
CA ILE A 121 23.42 -16.80 41.14
C ILE A 121 22.18 -17.64 40.81
N ASP A 122 21.39 -18.00 41.81
CA ASP A 122 20.14 -18.74 41.60
C ASP A 122 18.97 -17.81 41.30
N ILE A 123 18.10 -18.19 40.36
CA ILE A 123 17.00 -17.35 39.89
C ILE A 123 15.68 -18.05 40.19
N PHE A 124 14.82 -17.38 40.95
CA PHE A 124 13.51 -17.88 41.36
C PHE A 124 12.41 -17.00 40.78
N THR A 125 11.42 -17.62 40.16
CA THR A 125 10.26 -16.93 39.58
C THR A 125 9.06 -17.05 40.50
N ILE A 126 8.43 -15.92 40.81
CA ILE A 126 7.19 -15.84 41.59
C ILE A 126 6.04 -15.31 40.74
N ASN A 127 4.81 -15.71 41.08
CA ASN A 127 3.60 -15.21 40.43
C ASN A 127 2.75 -14.32 41.37
N SER A 128 3.02 -14.35 42.67
CA SER A 128 2.29 -13.56 43.67
C SER A 128 3.20 -13.04 44.79
N SER A 129 2.72 -12.03 45.52
CA SER A 129 3.43 -11.43 46.67
C SER A 129 3.41 -12.32 47.93
N GLU A 130 2.52 -13.30 47.99
CA GLU A 130 2.42 -14.30 49.06
C GLU A 130 3.51 -15.36 48.93
N GLU A 131 3.73 -15.87 47.70
CA GLU A 131 4.82 -16.79 47.38
C GLU A 131 6.19 -16.24 47.77
N LEU A 132 6.39 -14.92 47.60
CA LEU A 132 7.63 -14.25 47.96
C LEU A 132 8.01 -14.46 49.44
N ALA A 133 7.04 -14.35 50.36
CA ALA A 133 7.33 -14.50 51.79
C ALA A 133 7.69 -15.95 52.15
N GLN A 134 7.03 -16.92 51.53
CA GLN A 134 7.35 -18.34 51.72
C GLN A 134 8.74 -18.68 51.19
N LEU A 135 9.05 -18.21 49.97
CA LEU A 135 10.34 -18.43 49.34
C LEU A 135 11.49 -17.80 50.13
N LEU A 136 11.34 -16.57 50.63
CA LEU A 136 12.36 -15.93 51.45
C LEU A 136 12.64 -16.70 52.75
N ASN A 137 11.63 -17.34 53.37
CA ASN A 137 11.85 -18.19 54.52
C ASN A 137 12.66 -19.45 54.17
N GLN A 138 12.34 -20.09 53.04
CA GLN A 138 13.09 -21.25 52.54
C GLN A 138 14.56 -20.88 52.24
N LEU A 139 14.79 -19.76 51.55
CA LEU A 139 16.14 -19.31 51.21
C LEU A 139 16.98 -18.98 52.46
N ARG A 140 16.34 -18.56 53.56
CA ARG A 140 17.02 -18.37 54.84
C ARG A 140 17.50 -19.69 55.42
N GLU A 141 16.68 -20.74 55.36
CA GLU A 141 17.06 -22.09 55.81
C GLU A 141 18.18 -22.69 54.94
N GLU A 142 18.21 -22.37 53.65
CA GLU A 142 19.23 -22.82 52.70
C GLU A 142 20.54 -22.00 52.71
N ASN A 143 20.67 -21.06 53.67
CA ASN A 143 21.82 -20.16 53.89
C ASN A 143 22.12 -19.18 52.74
N TYR A 144 21.09 -18.64 52.09
CA TYR A 144 21.27 -17.48 51.21
C TYR A 144 21.52 -16.21 52.02
N GLN A 145 22.44 -15.37 51.54
CA GLN A 145 22.81 -14.12 52.21
C GLN A 145 22.37 -12.90 51.41
N VAL A 146 22.41 -12.98 50.09
CA VAL A 146 22.12 -11.86 49.19
C VAL A 146 20.87 -12.15 48.38
N ILE A 147 19.93 -11.21 48.39
CA ILE A 147 18.68 -11.28 47.62
C ILE A 147 18.62 -10.09 46.66
N ILE A 148 18.41 -10.38 45.39
CA ILE A 148 18.25 -9.40 44.31
C ILE A 148 16.78 -9.40 43.87
N GLY A 149 16.17 -8.22 43.72
CA GLY A 149 14.80 -8.15 43.23
C GLY A 149 14.32 -6.73 42.94
N ASP A 150 13.02 -6.58 42.81
CA ASP A 150 12.35 -5.28 42.70
C ASP A 150 12.19 -4.59 44.07
N VAL A 151 11.51 -3.44 44.10
CA VAL A 151 11.34 -2.63 45.33
C VAL A 151 10.61 -3.45 46.41
N VAL A 152 9.55 -4.16 46.03
CA VAL A 152 8.76 -5.00 46.95
C VAL A 152 9.61 -6.14 47.52
N THR A 153 10.36 -6.82 46.67
CA THR A 153 11.27 -7.90 47.06
C THR A 153 12.36 -7.40 48.00
N GLN A 154 12.93 -6.24 47.71
CA GLN A 154 13.99 -5.64 48.50
C GLN A 154 13.51 -5.28 49.91
N GLU A 155 12.35 -4.62 50.04
CA GLU A 155 11.76 -4.24 51.33
C GLU A 155 11.55 -5.49 52.21
N LYS A 156 10.86 -6.50 51.68
CA LYS A 156 10.57 -7.76 52.39
C LYS A 156 11.84 -8.53 52.76
N ALA A 157 12.81 -8.62 51.86
CA ALA A 157 14.08 -9.30 52.14
C ALA A 157 14.88 -8.59 53.23
N ARG A 158 14.86 -7.26 53.26
CA ARG A 158 15.54 -6.45 54.29
C ARG A 158 14.91 -6.62 55.66
N GLU A 159 13.58 -6.67 55.74
CA GLU A 159 12.85 -6.97 56.98
C GLU A 159 13.23 -8.34 57.55
N MET A 160 13.54 -9.31 56.68
CA MET A 160 13.95 -10.67 57.06
C MET A 160 15.46 -10.82 57.31
N GLY A 161 16.23 -9.73 57.24
CA GLY A 161 17.67 -9.70 57.57
C GLY A 161 18.62 -10.09 56.43
N PHE A 162 18.13 -10.23 55.20
CA PHE A 162 19.00 -10.47 54.04
C PHE A 162 19.76 -9.20 53.63
N THR A 163 20.91 -9.39 52.97
CA THR A 163 21.53 -8.33 52.17
C THR A 163 20.70 -8.14 50.90
N ALA A 164 19.83 -7.14 50.89
CA ALA A 164 18.89 -6.90 49.80
C ALA A 164 19.44 -5.88 48.79
N ILE A 165 19.58 -6.28 47.53
CA ILE A 165 20.05 -5.44 46.42
C ILE A 165 18.90 -5.19 45.45
N LEU A 166 18.63 -3.91 45.16
CA LEU A 166 17.64 -3.53 44.17
C LEU A 166 18.18 -3.74 42.75
N LEU A 167 17.40 -4.40 41.91
CA LEU A 167 17.62 -4.39 40.46
C LEU A 167 17.29 -2.99 39.93
N THR A 168 18.30 -2.19 39.61
CA THR A 168 18.09 -0.83 39.11
C THR A 168 18.05 -0.77 37.58
N SER A 169 17.45 0.29 37.05
CA SER A 169 17.48 0.60 35.62
C SER A 169 18.68 1.49 35.34
N GLY A 170 19.49 1.12 34.35
CA GLY A 170 20.61 1.92 33.92
C GLY A 170 20.22 3.09 33.01
N GLU A 171 21.23 3.90 32.70
CA GLU A 171 21.11 5.06 31.83
C GLU A 171 20.55 4.69 30.45
N GLU A 172 20.97 3.56 29.89
CA GLU A 172 20.57 3.08 28.57
C GLU A 172 19.07 2.76 28.52
N SER A 173 18.54 2.18 29.61
CA SER A 173 17.12 1.86 29.75
C SER A 173 16.26 3.12 29.86
N VAL A 174 16.75 4.13 30.58
CA VAL A 174 16.07 5.43 30.70
C VAL A 174 16.11 6.21 29.38
N ARG A 175 17.26 6.26 28.70
CA ARG A 175 17.40 6.88 27.37
C ARG A 175 16.46 6.26 26.35
N LYS A 176 16.38 4.93 26.32
CA LYS A 176 15.45 4.21 25.45
C LYS A 176 13.99 4.60 25.72
N ALA A 177 13.60 4.72 26.99
CA ALA A 177 12.26 5.16 27.36
C ALA A 177 11.98 6.61 26.92
N PHE A 178 12.96 7.52 27.02
CA PHE A 178 12.82 8.88 26.49
C PHE A 178 12.68 8.91 24.96
N GLU A 179 13.44 8.08 24.23
CA GLU A 179 13.32 7.95 22.78
C GLU A 179 11.95 7.39 22.37
N GLU A 180 11.44 6.39 23.10
CA GLU A 180 10.10 5.85 22.89
C GLU A 180 9.02 6.90 23.16
N ALA A 181 9.15 7.67 24.25
CA ALA A 181 8.26 8.79 24.56
C ALA A 181 8.29 9.86 23.44
N GLN A 182 9.46 10.17 22.89
CA GLN A 182 9.59 11.11 21.78
C GLN A 182 8.93 10.58 20.49
N LYS A 183 9.08 9.29 20.18
CA LYS A 183 8.41 8.66 19.03
C LYS A 183 6.90 8.71 19.16
N ILE A 184 6.38 8.29 20.32
CA ILE A 184 4.93 8.33 20.63
C ILE A 184 4.41 9.75 20.48
N PHE A 185 5.13 10.73 21.04
CA PHE A 185 4.75 12.14 20.88
C PHE A 185 4.74 12.60 19.41
N GLY A 186 5.77 12.23 18.63
CA GLY A 186 5.85 12.54 17.21
C GLY A 186 4.61 12.04 16.46
N TYR A 187 4.19 10.80 16.72
CA TYR A 187 2.96 10.26 16.17
C TYR A 187 1.73 11.04 16.61
N LEU A 188 1.57 11.33 17.91
CA LEU A 188 0.42 12.08 18.42
C LEU A 188 0.29 13.46 17.76
N VAL A 189 1.40 14.19 17.60
CA VAL A 189 1.41 15.49 16.93
C VAL A 189 1.07 15.37 15.44
N GLU A 190 1.63 14.38 14.75
CA GLU A 190 1.35 14.14 13.33
C GLU A 190 -0.14 13.80 13.12
N TYR A 191 -0.69 12.90 13.94
CA TYR A 191 -2.11 12.55 13.90
C TYR A 191 -2.99 13.76 14.22
N GLN A 192 -2.66 14.53 15.25
CA GLN A 192 -3.42 15.74 15.59
C GLN A 192 -3.34 16.79 14.48
N SER A 193 -2.18 16.95 13.84
CA SER A 193 -2.01 17.85 12.69
C SER A 193 -2.84 17.39 11.50
N LYS A 194 -2.89 16.08 11.25
CA LYS A 194 -3.71 15.48 10.19
C LYS A 194 -5.21 15.63 10.48
N LEU A 195 -5.64 15.43 11.72
CA LEU A 195 -7.03 15.66 12.14
C LEU A 195 -7.41 17.12 11.96
N ASN A 196 -6.58 18.06 12.42
CA ASN A 196 -6.80 19.49 12.21
C ASN A 196 -6.88 19.84 10.71
N LEU A 197 -6.02 19.24 9.87
CA LEU A 197 -6.08 19.43 8.42
C LEU A 197 -7.39 18.90 7.83
N LEU A 198 -7.86 17.74 8.28
CA LEU A 198 -9.14 17.17 7.85
C LEU A 198 -10.32 18.04 8.30
N GLU A 199 -10.33 18.52 9.54
CA GLU A 199 -11.34 19.45 10.05
C GLU A 199 -11.36 20.76 9.24
N GLN A 200 -10.19 21.30 8.91
CA GLN A 200 -10.07 22.48 8.04
C GLN A 200 -10.54 22.19 6.61
N ALA A 201 -10.23 21.01 6.06
CA ALA A 201 -10.69 20.60 4.75
C ALA A 201 -12.22 20.47 4.72
N LEU A 202 -12.82 19.78 5.70
CA LEU A 202 -14.28 19.66 5.87
C LEU A 202 -14.95 21.03 6.04
N SER A 203 -14.33 21.92 6.82
CA SER A 203 -14.77 23.30 7.00
C SER A 203 -14.73 24.12 5.70
N ASN A 204 -13.91 23.74 4.72
CA ASN A 204 -13.81 24.41 3.41
C ASN A 204 -14.61 23.73 2.28
N ILE A 205 -15.21 22.55 2.50
CA ILE A 205 -16.05 21.89 1.49
C ILE A 205 -17.28 22.78 1.18
N PRO A 206 -17.60 23.07 -0.10
CA PRO A 206 -18.75 23.92 -0.45
C PRO A 206 -20.11 23.26 -0.16
N GLN A 207 -20.16 21.93 -0.01
CA GLN A 207 -21.36 21.17 0.36
C GLN A 207 -21.64 21.27 1.87
N TYR A 208 -22.91 21.22 2.23
CA TYR A 208 -23.33 21.14 3.62
C TYR A 208 -23.34 19.68 4.07
N TYR A 209 -23.08 19.44 5.36
CA TYR A 209 -23.11 18.09 5.92
C TYR A 209 -23.59 18.05 7.36
N THR A 210 -24.04 16.87 7.80
CA THR A 210 -24.24 16.59 9.23
C THR A 210 -23.99 15.11 9.52
N ILE A 211 -23.44 14.84 10.69
CA ILE A 211 -23.20 13.50 11.22
C ILE A 211 -24.11 13.31 12.43
N LEU A 212 -25.00 12.34 12.35
CA LEU A 212 -25.93 11.99 13.43
C LEU A 212 -25.55 10.64 14.05
N ASP A 213 -25.60 10.55 15.37
CA ASP A 213 -25.51 9.26 16.09
C ASP A 213 -26.79 8.42 15.89
N ALA A 214 -26.79 7.15 16.31
CA ALA A 214 -27.97 6.29 16.23
C ALA A 214 -29.20 6.79 17.02
N LYS A 215 -29.03 7.79 17.90
CA LYS A 215 -30.09 8.42 18.70
C LYS A 215 -30.59 9.74 18.10
N GLY A 216 -30.01 10.19 16.98
CA GLY A 216 -30.34 11.45 16.31
C GLY A 216 -29.64 12.69 16.87
N HIS A 217 -28.64 12.54 17.74
CA HIS A 217 -27.82 13.67 18.18
C HIS A 217 -26.75 13.99 17.13
N ALA A 218 -26.59 15.29 16.85
CA ALA A 218 -25.56 15.76 15.97
C ALA A 218 -24.18 15.67 16.65
N VAL A 219 -23.30 14.87 16.05
CA VAL A 219 -21.88 14.78 16.45
C VAL A 219 -21.11 15.93 15.82
N GLU A 220 -21.38 16.22 14.55
CA GLU A 220 -20.79 17.34 13.83
C GLU A 220 -21.74 17.85 12.74
N THR A 221 -21.80 19.18 12.54
CA THR A 221 -22.76 19.78 11.62
C THR A 221 -22.19 21.02 10.94
N LYS A 222 -22.35 21.07 9.62
CA LYS A 222 -22.17 22.26 8.78
C LYS A 222 -23.43 22.43 7.93
N LEU A 223 -24.41 23.15 8.46
CA LEU A 223 -25.70 23.44 7.82
C LEU A 223 -25.93 24.96 7.71
N PRO A 224 -26.79 25.44 6.79
CA PRO A 224 -27.14 26.84 6.70
C PRO A 224 -27.78 27.33 8.01
N ALA A 225 -27.26 28.42 8.59
CA ALA A 225 -27.70 28.91 9.91
C ALA A 225 -29.21 29.22 9.96
N GLU A 226 -29.79 29.72 8.88
CA GLU A 226 -31.22 30.07 8.78
C GLU A 226 -32.14 28.84 8.75
N GLN A 227 -31.67 27.70 8.22
CA GLN A 227 -32.49 26.49 8.00
C GLN A 227 -32.05 25.28 8.84
N GLN A 228 -31.06 25.45 9.72
CA GLN A 228 -30.43 24.36 10.47
C GLN A 228 -31.44 23.51 11.27
N LYS A 229 -32.38 24.14 11.99
CA LYS A 229 -33.38 23.41 12.79
C LYS A 229 -34.33 22.59 11.93
N ALA A 230 -34.83 23.17 10.84
CA ALA A 230 -35.76 22.51 9.93
C ALA A 230 -35.08 21.34 9.19
N LEU A 231 -33.83 21.51 8.76
CA LEU A 231 -33.06 20.45 8.11
C LEU A 231 -32.73 19.31 9.09
N LEU A 232 -32.26 19.61 10.30
CA LEU A 232 -31.96 18.57 11.30
C LEU A 232 -33.19 17.72 11.65
N GLN A 233 -34.36 18.34 11.79
CA GLN A 233 -35.60 17.61 12.09
C GLN A 233 -35.95 16.63 10.96
N ASN A 234 -35.94 17.08 9.69
CA ASN A 234 -36.25 16.23 8.54
C ASN A 234 -35.20 15.12 8.30
N LEU A 235 -33.94 15.39 8.61
CA LEU A 235 -32.84 14.42 8.51
C LEU A 235 -32.96 13.33 9.59
N SER A 236 -33.33 13.70 10.82
CA SER A 236 -33.59 12.76 11.91
C SER A 236 -34.75 11.81 11.61
N ASP A 237 -35.82 12.28 10.95
CA ASP A 237 -36.94 11.43 10.54
C ASP A 237 -36.51 10.33 9.54
N SER A 238 -35.49 10.63 8.73
CA SER A 238 -34.94 9.71 7.71
C SER A 238 -33.87 8.76 8.27
N LEU A 239 -33.38 8.99 9.49
CA LEU A 239 -32.25 8.28 10.09
C LEU A 239 -32.49 6.77 10.19
N ASN A 240 -33.68 6.36 10.62
CA ASN A 240 -34.04 4.94 10.78
C ASN A 240 -34.00 4.18 9.44
N GLN A 241 -34.36 4.83 8.33
CA GLN A 241 -34.33 4.22 7.01
C GLN A 241 -32.88 4.01 6.54
N VAL A 242 -32.00 4.99 6.77
CA VAL A 242 -30.58 4.88 6.38
C VAL A 242 -29.84 3.84 7.23
N LEU A 243 -30.16 3.73 8.52
CA LEU A 243 -29.57 2.70 9.39
C LEU A 243 -29.88 1.27 8.90
N GLN A 244 -31.05 1.05 8.30
CA GLN A 244 -31.47 -0.25 7.77
C GLN A 244 -30.89 -0.54 6.37
N VAL A 245 -30.94 0.43 5.45
CA VAL A 245 -30.58 0.23 4.03
C VAL A 245 -29.09 0.49 3.74
N GLY A 246 -28.41 1.26 4.61
CA GLY A 246 -26.98 1.54 4.53
C GLY A 246 -26.61 2.76 3.67
N LYS A 247 -27.13 2.86 2.45
CA LYS A 247 -27.02 4.07 1.60
C LYS A 247 -28.39 4.51 1.13
N TRP A 248 -28.63 5.81 1.14
CA TRP A 248 -29.93 6.35 0.77
C TRP A 248 -29.76 7.72 0.10
N GLN A 249 -30.51 7.95 -0.97
CA GLN A 249 -30.52 9.24 -1.68
C GLN A 249 -31.95 9.71 -1.84
N PHE A 250 -32.20 10.96 -1.51
CA PHE A 250 -33.52 11.55 -1.61
C PHE A 250 -33.45 13.06 -1.83
N LEU A 251 -34.54 13.61 -2.36
CA LEU A 251 -34.71 15.04 -2.54
C LEU A 251 -35.56 15.58 -1.41
N LEU A 252 -35.05 16.61 -0.73
CA LEU A 252 -35.78 17.30 0.32
C LEU A 252 -36.09 18.72 -0.15
N LYS A 253 -37.38 19.08 -0.15
CA LYS A 253 -37.81 20.46 -0.35
C LYS A 253 -37.91 21.11 1.02
N CYS A 254 -37.03 22.07 1.30
CA CYS A 254 -37.12 22.93 2.48
C CYS A 254 -37.39 24.35 1.97
N GLU A 255 -38.52 24.92 2.39
CA GLU A 255 -39.02 26.21 1.88
C GLU A 255 -39.15 26.23 0.34
N ASN A 256 -38.26 26.93 -0.36
CA ASN A 256 -38.26 27.12 -1.81
C ASN A 256 -37.00 26.55 -2.51
N ILE A 257 -36.17 25.78 -1.79
CA ILE A 257 -34.92 25.21 -2.30
C ILE A 257 -35.02 23.68 -2.29
N PHE A 258 -34.56 23.05 -3.37
CA PHE A 258 -34.44 21.60 -3.48
C PHE A 258 -33.02 21.17 -3.08
N TRP A 259 -32.93 20.35 -2.05
CA TRP A 259 -31.70 19.75 -1.57
C TRP A 259 -31.59 18.31 -2.07
N GLU A 260 -30.48 17.98 -2.72
CA GLU A 260 -30.12 16.58 -2.96
C GLU A 260 -29.31 16.08 -1.77
N ILE A 261 -29.87 15.10 -1.08
CA ILE A 261 -29.32 14.54 0.15
C ILE A 261 -28.83 13.14 -0.14
N SER A 262 -27.53 12.92 0.07
CA SER A 262 -26.91 11.60 0.07
C SER A 262 -26.55 11.21 1.49
N ALA A 263 -27.16 10.13 1.97
CA ALA A 263 -26.93 9.59 3.30
C ALA A 263 -26.15 8.28 3.22
N SER A 264 -25.21 8.08 4.14
CA SER A 264 -24.45 6.84 4.27
C SER A 264 -24.24 6.47 5.72
N ARG A 265 -24.47 5.20 6.04
CA ARG A 265 -24.18 4.62 7.35
C ARG A 265 -22.67 4.38 7.47
N ILE A 266 -22.08 4.92 8.53
CA ILE A 266 -20.69 4.67 8.93
C ILE A 266 -20.67 4.05 10.32
N ALA A 267 -19.54 3.43 10.68
CA ALA A 267 -19.32 2.90 12.02
C ALA A 267 -17.94 3.34 12.51
N ASP A 268 -17.81 3.53 13.82
CA ASP A 268 -16.49 3.66 14.46
C ASP A 268 -15.86 2.27 14.71
N GLU A 269 -14.65 2.27 15.27
CA GLU A 269 -13.93 1.04 15.64
C GLU A 269 -14.65 0.21 16.71
N ASN A 270 -15.56 0.82 17.48
CA ASN A 270 -16.37 0.18 18.52
C ASN A 270 -17.74 -0.30 18.02
N LEU A 271 -17.97 -0.29 16.69
CA LEU A 271 -19.24 -0.65 16.05
C LEU A 271 -20.43 0.28 16.40
N ASN A 272 -20.17 1.47 16.93
CA ASN A 272 -21.19 2.49 17.08
C ASN A 272 -21.58 3.01 15.70
N LEU A 273 -22.88 3.02 15.41
CA LEU A 273 -23.41 3.42 14.12
C LEU A 273 -23.69 4.92 14.07
N TYR A 274 -23.25 5.54 12.98
CA TYR A 274 -23.54 6.93 12.64
C TYR A 274 -24.11 7.02 11.23
N VAL A 275 -24.82 8.10 10.95
CA VAL A 275 -25.30 8.42 9.60
C VAL A 275 -24.74 9.77 9.20
N VAL A 276 -24.00 9.79 8.09
CA VAL A 276 -23.51 11.02 7.47
C VAL A 276 -24.48 11.42 6.37
N PHE A 277 -24.94 12.67 6.40
CA PHE A 277 -25.74 13.29 5.35
C PHE A 277 -24.91 14.36 4.64
N PHE A 278 -24.75 14.25 3.33
CA PHE A 278 -24.21 15.28 2.45
C PHE A 278 -25.36 15.96 1.70
N LEU A 279 -25.38 17.28 1.72
CA LEU A 279 -26.40 18.10 1.09
C LEU A 279 -25.73 18.96 0.01
N SER A 280 -26.20 18.78 -1.22
CA SER A 280 -25.74 19.57 -2.36
C SER A 280 -26.90 20.27 -3.05
N GLN A 281 -26.60 21.46 -3.58
CA GLN A 281 -27.50 22.23 -4.42
C GLN A 281 -27.04 22.04 -5.87
N ARG A 282 -27.87 21.45 -6.74
CA ARG A 282 -27.47 21.05 -8.10
C ARG A 282 -27.50 22.18 -9.13
N PRO A 283 -26.48 22.24 -10.01
CA PRO A 283 -26.64 22.04 -11.46
C PRO A 283 -25.77 20.87 -12.01
N ALA A 284 -26.02 20.39 -13.23
CA ALA A 284 -25.78 18.99 -13.66
C ALA A 284 -24.47 18.64 -14.44
N LYS A 285 -23.83 17.55 -13.99
CA LYS A 285 -23.12 16.41 -14.67
C LYS A 285 -21.83 16.56 -15.55
N LYS A 286 -20.89 15.61 -15.35
CA LYS A 286 -19.85 15.12 -16.28
C LYS A 286 -19.81 13.57 -16.19
N GLU A 287 -19.82 12.84 -17.32
CA GLU A 287 -19.75 11.37 -17.41
C GLU A 287 -18.38 10.90 -17.95
N GLU A 288 -17.94 9.69 -17.58
CA GLU A 288 -16.68 9.06 -18.03
C GLU A 288 -16.74 8.65 -19.52
N ILE A 289 -15.74 9.04 -20.30
CA ILE A 289 -15.71 8.88 -21.76
C ILE A 289 -14.87 7.65 -22.14
N ALA A 290 -15.44 6.76 -22.96
CA ALA A 290 -14.76 5.53 -23.40
C ALA A 290 -13.47 5.81 -24.20
N GLY A 291 -12.38 5.08 -23.92
CA GLY A 291 -11.14 5.14 -24.72
C GLY A 291 -10.29 6.41 -24.53
N VAL A 292 -10.71 7.32 -23.64
CA VAL A 292 -9.96 8.51 -23.24
C VAL A 292 -9.45 8.29 -21.82
N SER A 293 -8.16 8.49 -21.62
CA SER A 293 -7.59 8.53 -20.27
C SER A 293 -6.76 9.80 -20.10
N VAL A 294 -7.03 10.51 -19.00
CA VAL A 294 -6.22 11.64 -18.56
C VAL A 294 -5.38 11.15 -17.41
N SER A 295 -4.06 11.17 -17.60
CA SER A 295 -3.09 10.83 -16.57
C SER A 295 -2.13 11.99 -16.38
N ASN A 296 -1.53 12.07 -15.20
CA ASN A 296 -0.44 13.01 -14.96
C ASN A 296 0.73 12.20 -14.41
N PRO A 297 1.45 11.46 -15.28
CA PRO A 297 2.54 10.59 -14.86
C PRO A 297 3.72 11.45 -14.40
N LYS A 298 3.66 11.93 -13.15
CA LYS A 298 4.67 12.81 -12.55
C LYS A 298 5.93 12.07 -12.12
N ASN A 299 5.87 10.75 -11.97
CA ASN A 299 7.02 9.95 -11.56
C ASN A 299 7.40 8.93 -12.65
N PRO A 300 8.68 8.88 -13.08
CA PRO A 300 9.21 7.83 -13.96
C PRO A 300 9.15 6.42 -13.34
N SER A 301 8.71 6.28 -12.09
CA SER A 301 8.56 5.01 -11.38
C SER A 301 7.39 4.17 -11.89
N ASP A 302 6.32 4.81 -12.39
CA ASP A 302 5.12 4.10 -12.87
C ASP A 302 5.38 3.35 -14.20
N PHE A 303 6.40 3.78 -14.94
CA PHE A 303 6.93 3.11 -16.13
C PHE A 303 8.45 3.09 -16.03
N SER A 304 8.95 2.20 -15.17
CA SER A 304 10.39 2.13 -14.91
C SER A 304 11.16 1.97 -16.23
N VAL A 305 12.13 2.87 -16.44
CA VAL A 305 13.14 2.81 -17.52
C VAL A 305 13.87 1.44 -17.54
N SER A 306 13.78 0.69 -16.44
CA SER A 306 14.26 -0.70 -16.33
C SER A 306 13.55 -1.69 -17.28
N ILE A 307 12.32 -1.39 -17.71
CA ILE A 307 11.55 -2.24 -18.64
C ILE A 307 12.13 -2.20 -20.07
N LEU A 308 12.80 -1.11 -20.46
CA LEU A 308 13.34 -0.99 -21.80
C LEU A 308 14.72 -1.66 -21.92
N GLY A 309 15.53 -1.71 -20.85
CA GLY A 309 16.91 -2.19 -20.88
C GLY A 309 17.88 -1.04 -21.18
N ARG A 310 18.90 -0.83 -20.33
CA ARG A 310 19.83 0.31 -20.46
C ARG A 310 21.14 -0.01 -21.19
N ASN A 311 21.46 -1.29 -21.34
CA ASN A 311 22.78 -1.73 -21.76
C ASN A 311 22.91 -1.94 -23.28
N SER A 312 21.80 -2.08 -24.00
CA SER A 312 21.79 -2.07 -25.48
C SER A 312 22.39 -0.80 -26.06
N ILE A 313 23.29 -0.97 -27.03
CA ILE A 313 23.70 0.09 -27.95
C ILE A 313 22.46 0.65 -28.70
N TYR A 314 21.51 -0.23 -29.05
CA TYR A 314 20.29 0.13 -29.79
C TYR A 314 19.37 1.09 -29.02
N LEU A 315 19.28 0.95 -27.70
CA LEU A 315 18.38 1.76 -26.87
C LEU A 315 19.02 3.06 -26.40
N LYS A 316 20.36 3.13 -26.37
CA LYS A 316 21.07 4.40 -26.15
C LYS A 316 20.72 5.41 -27.24
N GLU A 317 20.63 4.97 -28.50
CA GLU A 317 20.21 5.83 -29.60
C GLU A 317 18.74 6.26 -29.48
N VAL A 318 17.85 5.33 -29.15
CA VAL A 318 16.41 5.60 -28.91
C VAL A 318 16.24 6.62 -27.79
N TYR A 319 16.96 6.46 -26.69
CA TYR A 319 16.91 7.36 -25.54
C TYR A 319 17.48 8.75 -25.88
N ALA A 320 18.60 8.80 -26.61
CA ALA A 320 19.16 10.07 -27.08
C ALA A 320 18.19 10.81 -28.02
N LYS A 321 17.47 10.09 -28.89
CA LYS A 321 16.40 10.68 -29.72
C LYS A 321 15.22 11.16 -28.88
N ALA A 322 14.77 10.37 -27.91
CA ALA A 322 13.67 10.73 -27.00
C ALA A 322 13.97 12.02 -26.20
N LEU A 323 15.19 12.15 -25.66
CA LEU A 323 15.65 13.36 -24.97
C LEU A 323 15.67 14.59 -25.90
N LYS A 324 16.15 14.42 -27.14
CA LYS A 324 16.18 15.52 -28.11
C LYS A 324 14.77 15.94 -28.51
N PHE A 325 13.90 14.99 -28.84
CA PHE A 325 12.55 15.29 -29.34
C PHE A 325 11.60 15.81 -28.26
N GLY A 326 11.77 15.40 -26.99
CA GLY A 326 10.97 15.91 -25.87
C GLY A 326 11.06 17.43 -25.69
N ASN A 327 12.20 18.04 -26.08
CA ASN A 327 12.44 19.48 -25.98
C ASN A 327 12.07 20.28 -27.23
N LEU A 328 11.79 19.62 -28.36
CA LEU A 328 11.66 20.31 -29.65
C LEU A 328 10.22 20.72 -30.00
N HIS A 329 9.21 20.30 -29.24
CA HIS A 329 7.79 20.62 -29.48
C HIS A 329 7.29 20.19 -30.87
N LEU A 330 7.75 19.01 -31.32
CA LEU A 330 7.44 18.48 -32.63
C LEU A 330 6.67 17.16 -32.50
N PRO A 331 5.83 16.81 -33.48
CA PRO A 331 5.13 15.53 -33.50
C PRO A 331 6.12 14.37 -33.61
N VAL A 332 6.01 13.40 -32.69
CA VAL A 332 6.86 12.20 -32.68
C VAL A 332 6.04 10.96 -32.96
N LEU A 333 6.44 10.23 -33.99
CA LEU A 333 5.91 8.94 -34.36
C LEU A 333 6.80 7.82 -33.82
N ILE A 334 6.24 6.98 -32.95
CA ILE A 334 6.87 5.80 -32.38
C ILE A 334 6.43 4.57 -33.20
N THR A 335 7.39 3.86 -33.78
CA THR A 335 7.15 2.62 -34.54
C THR A 335 7.81 1.45 -33.85
N GLY A 336 7.28 0.25 -34.04
CA GLY A 336 7.87 -1.00 -33.54
C GLY A 336 6.79 -2.03 -33.31
N GLU A 337 7.16 -3.31 -33.25
CA GLU A 337 6.20 -4.41 -33.11
C GLU A 337 5.34 -4.33 -31.84
N VAL A 338 4.31 -5.18 -31.76
CA VAL A 338 3.47 -5.30 -30.56
C VAL A 338 4.34 -5.71 -29.36
N GLY A 339 4.17 -5.01 -28.23
CA GLY A 339 4.85 -5.32 -26.98
C GLY A 339 6.31 -4.89 -26.89
N THR A 340 6.82 -4.02 -27.77
CA THR A 340 8.19 -3.47 -27.67
C THR A 340 8.36 -2.37 -26.62
N GLY A 341 7.28 -1.88 -25.99
CA GLY A 341 7.31 -0.83 -24.97
C GLY A 341 7.02 0.58 -25.49
N LYS A 342 6.27 0.71 -26.60
CA LYS A 342 5.91 2.01 -27.21
C LYS A 342 5.23 2.99 -26.24
N ASP A 343 4.32 2.50 -25.40
CA ASP A 343 3.61 3.33 -24.41
C ASP A 343 4.59 3.88 -23.35
N ALA A 344 5.52 3.03 -22.87
CA ALA A 344 6.54 3.45 -21.92
C ALA A 344 7.47 4.51 -22.51
N LEU A 345 7.83 4.38 -23.80
CA LEU A 345 8.61 5.40 -24.50
C LEU A 345 7.84 6.71 -24.66
N ALA A 346 6.52 6.68 -24.91
CA ALA A 346 5.71 7.89 -25.00
C ALA A 346 5.68 8.65 -23.66
N VAL A 347 5.48 7.95 -22.54
CA VAL A 347 5.55 8.51 -21.19
C VAL A 347 6.96 9.04 -20.88
N LEU A 348 8.00 8.35 -21.36
CA LEU A 348 9.38 8.79 -21.17
C LEU A 348 9.67 10.10 -21.91
N ILE A 349 9.24 10.24 -23.17
CA ILE A 349 9.36 11.50 -23.93
C ILE A 349 8.60 12.63 -23.23
N HIS A 350 7.41 12.34 -22.72
CA HIS A 350 6.63 13.29 -21.92
C HIS A 350 7.36 13.75 -20.66
N SER A 351 7.98 12.84 -19.89
CA SER A 351 8.71 13.21 -18.67
C SER A 351 9.97 14.03 -18.92
N PHE A 352 10.59 13.91 -20.11
CA PHE A 352 11.66 14.82 -20.53
C PHE A 352 11.16 16.15 -21.07
N SER A 353 9.90 16.23 -21.47
CA SER A 353 9.31 17.51 -21.84
C SER A 353 9.20 18.36 -20.57
N ASN A 354 9.70 19.59 -20.62
CA ASN A 354 9.73 20.51 -19.47
C ASN A 354 8.34 21.04 -19.07
N ARG A 355 7.26 20.35 -19.49
CA ARG A 355 5.88 20.77 -19.38
C ARG A 355 5.22 20.02 -18.22
N ASN A 356 4.77 20.76 -17.22
CA ASN A 356 3.96 20.25 -16.11
C ASN A 356 2.51 20.04 -16.59
N ALA A 357 2.36 19.31 -17.69
CA ALA A 357 1.16 19.24 -18.53
C ALA A 357 0.48 17.88 -18.41
N SER A 358 -0.84 17.85 -18.55
CA SER A 358 -1.60 16.59 -18.51
C SER A 358 -1.23 15.68 -19.69
N PHE A 359 -1.12 14.37 -19.44
CA PHE A 359 -0.89 13.35 -20.45
C PHE A 359 -2.22 12.71 -20.85
N LEU A 360 -2.74 13.15 -21.99
CA LEU A 360 -3.99 12.70 -22.56
C LEU A 360 -3.74 11.56 -23.55
N THR A 361 -4.31 10.38 -23.28
CA THR A 361 -4.21 9.23 -24.19
C THR A 361 -5.54 8.94 -24.86
N LEU A 362 -5.50 8.80 -26.18
CA LEU A 362 -6.57 8.28 -27.02
C LEU A 362 -6.18 6.91 -27.56
N ASP A 363 -6.96 5.88 -27.22
CA ASP A 363 -6.76 4.52 -27.73
C ASP A 363 -7.44 4.35 -29.09
N GLY A 364 -6.65 4.24 -30.15
CA GLY A 364 -7.14 4.13 -31.53
C GLY A 364 -8.03 2.92 -31.79
N GLU A 365 -7.90 1.83 -31.02
CA GLU A 365 -8.78 0.65 -31.15
C GLU A 365 -10.15 0.84 -30.47
N LYS A 366 -10.23 1.71 -29.46
CA LYS A 366 -11.43 1.91 -28.64
C LYS A 366 -12.12 3.24 -28.87
N ALA A 367 -11.48 4.17 -29.58
CA ALA A 367 -11.97 5.50 -29.82
C ALA A 367 -13.26 5.48 -30.67
N ASN A 368 -14.31 6.12 -30.16
CA ASN A 368 -15.51 6.45 -30.92
C ASN A 368 -15.58 7.96 -31.18
N ARG A 369 -16.58 8.39 -31.96
CA ARG A 369 -16.78 9.80 -32.31
C ARG A 369 -16.88 10.72 -31.09
N ALA A 370 -17.70 10.35 -30.10
CA ALA A 370 -17.90 11.14 -28.88
C ALA A 370 -16.60 11.28 -28.07
N SER A 371 -15.76 10.23 -28.06
CA SER A 371 -14.44 10.25 -27.44
C SER A 371 -13.52 11.28 -28.09
N VAL A 372 -13.51 11.32 -29.44
CA VAL A 372 -12.68 12.25 -30.20
C VAL A 372 -13.18 13.70 -30.04
N GLU A 373 -14.49 13.93 -30.10
CA GLU A 373 -15.09 15.25 -29.90
C GLU A 373 -14.78 15.79 -28.48
N SER A 374 -14.89 14.94 -27.46
CA SER A 374 -14.53 15.32 -26.07
C SER A 374 -13.04 15.61 -25.91
N VAL A 375 -12.18 14.85 -26.59
CA VAL A 375 -10.73 15.10 -26.62
C VAL A 375 -10.43 16.44 -27.28
N ILE A 376 -11.09 16.77 -28.38
CA ILE A 376 -10.96 18.07 -29.05
C ILE A 376 -11.38 19.21 -28.10
N GLU A 377 -12.48 19.07 -27.37
CA GLU A 377 -12.91 20.05 -26.38
C GLU A 377 -11.89 20.22 -25.24
N MET A 378 -11.37 19.12 -24.69
CA MET A 378 -10.32 19.18 -23.66
C MET A 378 -9.07 19.87 -24.17
N ILE A 379 -8.62 19.53 -25.39
CA ILE A 379 -7.44 20.13 -26.00
C ILE A 379 -7.61 21.63 -26.20
N ARG A 380 -8.81 22.09 -26.57
CA ARG A 380 -9.12 23.51 -26.72
C ARG A 380 -9.24 24.25 -25.38
N SER A 381 -9.63 23.56 -24.31
CA SER A 381 -9.82 24.14 -22.98
C SER A 381 -8.52 24.29 -22.18
N ASP A 382 -7.52 23.44 -22.44
CA ASP A 382 -6.26 23.40 -21.69
C ASP A 382 -5.13 24.09 -22.49
N HIS A 383 -4.29 24.86 -21.80
CA HIS A 383 -3.27 25.71 -22.44
C HIS A 383 -2.00 24.93 -22.84
N SER A 384 -1.71 23.78 -22.23
CA SER A 384 -0.58 22.93 -22.60
C SER A 384 -0.82 21.48 -22.19
N LEU A 385 -0.75 20.54 -23.14
CA LEU A 385 -0.96 19.11 -22.90
C LEU A 385 -0.02 18.27 -23.77
N THR A 386 0.17 17.02 -23.35
CA THR A 386 0.76 15.99 -24.20
C THR A 386 -0.34 15.07 -24.70
N PHE A 387 -0.52 15.00 -26.02
CA PHE A 387 -1.53 14.20 -26.67
C PHE A 387 -0.89 12.94 -27.23
N TYR A 388 -1.22 11.79 -26.65
CA TYR A 388 -0.73 10.49 -27.11
C TYR A 388 -1.85 9.70 -27.81
N ILE A 389 -1.63 9.40 -29.09
CA ILE A 389 -2.51 8.53 -29.88
C ILE A 389 -1.91 7.13 -29.91
N ARG A 390 -2.47 6.24 -29.08
CA ARG A 390 -2.06 4.84 -29.02
C ARG A 390 -2.63 4.08 -30.21
N MET A 391 -1.78 3.31 -30.90
CA MET A 391 -2.18 2.49 -32.06
C MET A 391 -2.94 3.31 -33.11
N ALA A 392 -2.38 4.46 -33.48
CA ALA A 392 -3.01 5.41 -34.41
C ALA A 392 -3.39 4.76 -35.75
N SER A 393 -2.66 3.73 -36.19
CA SER A 393 -2.98 2.90 -37.37
C SER A 393 -4.38 2.27 -37.35
N LYS A 394 -5.03 2.16 -36.18
CA LYS A 394 -6.34 1.52 -36.00
C LYS A 394 -7.50 2.53 -35.94
N LEU A 395 -7.24 3.83 -36.01
CA LEU A 395 -8.28 4.85 -36.04
C LEU A 395 -9.20 4.70 -37.25
N SER A 396 -10.52 4.80 -37.03
CA SER A 396 -11.51 4.84 -38.11
C SER A 396 -11.32 6.07 -39.01
N GLU A 397 -11.73 5.97 -40.28
CA GLU A 397 -11.64 7.07 -41.23
C GLU A 397 -12.37 8.33 -40.74
N GLU A 398 -13.53 8.17 -40.10
CA GLU A 398 -14.30 9.27 -39.49
C GLU A 398 -13.50 9.99 -38.40
N ASN A 399 -12.88 9.24 -37.48
CA ASN A 399 -12.06 9.84 -36.42
C ASN A 399 -10.81 10.52 -36.98
N GLN A 400 -10.21 9.99 -38.05
CA GLN A 400 -9.09 10.63 -38.75
C GLN A 400 -9.51 11.98 -39.35
N GLN A 401 -10.70 12.06 -39.96
CA GLN A 401 -11.24 13.31 -40.52
C GLN A 401 -11.53 14.35 -39.44
N LEU A 402 -11.93 13.93 -38.24
CA LEU A 402 -12.16 14.85 -37.10
C LEU A 402 -10.87 15.39 -36.49
N LEU A 403 -9.82 14.58 -36.39
CA LEU A 403 -8.53 15.00 -35.82
C LEU A 403 -7.68 15.85 -36.78
N THR A 404 -7.84 15.67 -38.10
CA THR A 404 -7.01 16.35 -39.09
C THR A 404 -7.10 17.88 -39.02
N PRO A 405 -8.29 18.50 -38.91
CA PRO A 405 -8.42 19.95 -38.74
C PRO A 405 -7.70 20.46 -37.50
N LEU A 406 -7.87 19.80 -36.35
CA LEU A 406 -7.23 20.17 -35.08
C LEU A 406 -5.70 20.17 -35.20
N LEU A 407 -5.14 19.09 -35.75
CA LEU A 407 -3.69 18.96 -35.93
C LEU A 407 -3.13 19.89 -37.01
N SER A 408 -3.97 20.43 -37.89
CA SER A 408 -3.59 21.40 -38.92
C SER A 408 -3.72 22.85 -38.47
N GLU A 409 -4.23 23.11 -37.24
CA GLU A 409 -4.35 24.46 -36.71
C GLU A 409 -2.96 25.11 -36.53
N PRO A 410 -2.76 26.37 -36.97
CA PRO A 410 -1.47 27.05 -36.86
C PRO A 410 -1.08 27.24 -35.38
N GLY A 411 0.15 26.86 -35.02
CA GLY A 411 0.67 26.93 -33.65
C GLY A 411 0.21 25.79 -32.73
N PHE A 412 -0.50 24.77 -33.24
CA PHE A 412 -0.94 23.62 -32.44
C PHE A 412 0.25 22.87 -31.81
N PHE A 413 1.24 22.49 -32.62
CA PHE A 413 2.43 21.75 -32.16
C PHE A 413 3.36 22.60 -31.28
N GLU A 414 3.33 23.92 -31.44
CA GLU A 414 4.07 24.83 -30.54
C GLU A 414 3.50 24.75 -29.11
N LYS A 415 2.18 24.57 -28.96
CA LYS A 415 1.49 24.52 -27.67
C LYS A 415 1.31 23.12 -27.09
N HIS A 416 1.25 22.08 -27.92
CA HIS A 416 0.97 20.71 -27.50
C HIS A 416 2.01 19.73 -28.03
N LEU A 417 2.49 18.81 -27.17
CA LEU A 417 3.37 17.73 -27.61
C LEU A 417 2.51 16.58 -28.13
N VAL A 418 2.69 16.17 -29.38
CA VAL A 418 1.92 15.08 -29.98
C VAL A 418 2.79 13.85 -30.15
N LEU A 419 2.33 12.74 -29.60
CA LEU A 419 2.97 11.43 -29.69
C LEU A 419 2.00 10.46 -30.37
N SER A 420 2.49 9.62 -31.27
CA SER A 420 1.67 8.59 -31.91
C SER A 420 2.40 7.26 -31.96
N SER A 421 1.67 6.14 -31.86
CA SER A 421 2.28 4.80 -31.96
C SER A 421 1.70 3.94 -33.07
N PHE A 422 2.58 3.26 -33.80
CA PHE A 422 2.27 2.35 -34.91
C PHE A 422 3.02 1.02 -34.72
N ASN A 423 2.44 -0.08 -35.23
CA ASN A 423 3.12 -1.38 -35.23
C ASN A 423 4.13 -1.50 -36.36
N GLU A 424 3.77 -1.02 -37.53
CA GLU A 424 4.59 -0.99 -38.73
C GLU A 424 4.70 0.45 -39.22
N PRO A 425 5.75 0.80 -39.99
CA PRO A 425 5.81 2.09 -40.66
C PRO A 425 4.53 2.35 -41.46
N PRO A 426 3.96 3.56 -41.40
CA PRO A 426 2.71 3.87 -42.09
C PRO A 426 2.80 3.72 -43.62
N GLU A 427 4.01 3.69 -44.20
CA GLU A 427 4.24 3.45 -45.63
C GLU A 427 4.06 1.99 -46.06
N THR A 428 4.25 1.04 -45.14
CA THR A 428 4.20 -0.40 -45.44
C THR A 428 2.84 -1.01 -45.19
N ALA A 429 1.96 -0.31 -44.48
CA ALA A 429 0.57 -0.71 -44.28
C ALA A 429 -0.14 -0.79 -45.64
N THR A 430 -0.48 -2.01 -46.07
CA THR A 430 -1.15 -2.30 -47.33
C THR A 430 -2.43 -1.46 -47.50
N THR A 431 -2.42 -0.62 -48.53
CA THR A 431 -3.58 0.00 -49.22
C THR A 431 -4.64 0.71 -48.35
N GLY A 432 -4.60 2.05 -48.34
CA GLY A 432 -5.81 2.91 -48.36
C GLY A 432 -6.49 3.29 -47.03
N CYS A 433 -6.20 2.64 -45.90
CA CYS A 433 -6.98 2.85 -44.67
C CYS A 433 -6.59 4.08 -43.81
N PHE A 434 -5.43 4.69 -44.03
CA PHE A 434 -4.96 5.81 -43.20
C PHE A 434 -4.57 7.03 -44.04
N SER A 435 -5.07 8.20 -43.65
CA SER A 435 -4.95 9.45 -44.42
C SER A 435 -3.50 9.89 -44.57
N LYS A 436 -3.07 10.12 -45.83
CA LYS A 436 -1.73 10.63 -46.16
C LYS A 436 -1.43 11.98 -45.48
N THR A 437 -2.45 12.81 -45.31
CA THR A 437 -2.34 14.10 -44.62
C THR A 437 -1.98 13.90 -43.15
N LEU A 438 -2.65 12.97 -42.48
CA LEU A 438 -2.42 12.68 -41.07
C LEU A 438 -1.06 12.01 -40.83
N ILE A 439 -0.59 11.17 -41.76
CA ILE A 439 0.77 10.61 -41.72
C ILE A 439 1.81 11.73 -41.75
N ARG A 440 1.62 12.74 -42.60
CA ARG A 440 2.55 13.86 -42.71
C ARG A 440 2.58 14.70 -41.44
N LEU A 441 1.42 14.91 -40.80
CA LEU A 441 1.30 15.68 -39.56
C LEU A 441 1.86 14.95 -38.33
N LEU A 442 1.69 13.62 -38.25
CA LEU A 442 2.15 12.82 -37.10
C LEU A 442 3.58 12.31 -37.25
N GLY A 443 4.07 12.15 -38.49
CA GLY A 443 5.25 11.37 -38.84
C GLY A 443 6.52 12.15 -39.18
N GLU A 444 6.60 13.43 -38.80
CA GLU A 444 7.76 14.30 -39.09
C GLU A 444 9.04 13.80 -38.42
N TYR A 445 8.96 13.41 -37.14
CA TYR A 445 10.06 12.81 -36.40
C TYR A 445 9.73 11.39 -36.00
N ARG A 446 10.66 10.45 -36.23
CA ARG A 446 10.42 9.03 -36.03
C ARG A 446 11.40 8.41 -35.05
N ILE A 447 10.86 7.63 -34.12
CA ILE A 447 11.62 6.74 -33.26
C ILE A 447 11.17 5.31 -33.54
N HIS A 448 12.11 4.48 -33.96
CA HIS A 448 11.88 3.05 -34.13
C HIS A 448 12.35 2.29 -32.89
N LEU A 449 11.47 1.50 -32.30
CA LEU A 449 11.77 0.58 -31.23
C LEU A 449 12.03 -0.81 -31.83
N PRO A 450 13.27 -1.32 -31.75
CA PRO A 450 13.62 -2.62 -32.28
C PRO A 450 12.87 -3.74 -31.56
N SER A 451 12.61 -4.84 -32.28
CA SER A 451 12.04 -6.05 -31.68
C SER A 451 13.03 -6.66 -30.68
N LEU A 452 12.56 -7.50 -29.77
CA LEU A 452 13.40 -8.18 -28.78
C LEU A 452 14.46 -9.08 -29.45
N ARG A 453 14.17 -9.57 -30.66
CA ARG A 453 15.08 -10.41 -31.47
C ARG A 453 16.28 -9.63 -32.01
N GLU A 454 16.11 -8.34 -32.24
CA GLU A 454 17.16 -7.45 -32.76
C GLU A 454 18.09 -6.93 -31.64
N ARG A 455 17.76 -7.21 -30.38
CA ARG A 455 18.50 -6.76 -29.18
C ARG A 455 18.82 -7.89 -28.19
N PRO A 456 19.50 -8.97 -28.61
CA PRO A 456 19.80 -10.12 -27.74
C PRO A 456 20.60 -9.74 -26.48
N GLY A 457 21.43 -8.69 -26.56
CA GLY A 457 22.21 -8.19 -25.42
C GLY A 457 21.40 -7.67 -24.24
N ASP A 458 20.12 -7.35 -24.42
CA ASP A 458 19.24 -6.89 -23.34
C ASP A 458 18.54 -8.03 -22.60
N MET A 459 18.59 -9.26 -23.13
CA MET A 459 17.79 -10.39 -22.62
C MET A 459 18.06 -10.65 -21.13
N LYS A 460 19.32 -10.65 -20.74
CA LYS A 460 19.73 -10.89 -19.34
C LYS A 460 19.15 -9.85 -18.39
N ASP A 461 19.35 -8.57 -18.71
CA ASP A 461 18.89 -7.48 -17.84
C ASP A 461 17.35 -7.44 -17.76
N LEU A 462 16.67 -7.65 -18.89
CA LEU A 462 15.20 -7.70 -18.94
C LEU A 462 14.65 -8.87 -18.13
N ALA A 463 15.22 -10.07 -18.29
CA ALA A 463 14.81 -11.24 -17.54
C ALA A 463 15.08 -11.08 -16.03
N SER A 464 16.24 -10.53 -15.64
CA SER A 464 16.55 -10.23 -14.23
C SER A 464 15.60 -9.19 -13.63
N ASN A 465 15.21 -8.15 -14.40
CA ASN A 465 14.25 -7.15 -13.92
C ASN A 465 12.86 -7.75 -13.69
N TYR A 466 12.35 -8.53 -14.65
CA TYR A 466 11.07 -9.22 -14.47
C TYR A 466 11.13 -10.28 -13.37
N MET A 467 12.29 -10.91 -13.16
CA MET A 467 12.49 -11.85 -12.06
C MET A 467 12.41 -11.15 -10.70
N ASN A 468 13.06 -9.99 -10.56
CA ASN A 468 12.97 -9.19 -9.35
C ASN A 468 11.52 -8.73 -9.10
N GLU A 469 10.82 -8.28 -10.14
CA GLU A 469 9.40 -7.89 -10.06
C GLU A 469 8.51 -9.06 -9.59
N ALA A 470 8.70 -10.26 -10.16
CA ALA A 470 7.95 -11.45 -9.79
C ALA A 470 8.28 -11.95 -8.37
N ASN A 471 9.55 -11.96 -7.96
CA ASN A 471 9.95 -12.32 -6.60
C ASN A 471 9.29 -11.42 -5.57
N PHE A 472 9.33 -10.10 -5.80
CA PHE A 472 8.68 -9.14 -4.93
C PHE A 472 7.16 -9.37 -4.86
N LYS A 473 6.51 -9.63 -6.00
CA LYS A 473 5.05 -9.79 -6.07
C LYS A 473 4.54 -11.10 -5.49
N TYR A 474 5.26 -12.20 -5.68
CA TYR A 474 4.82 -13.55 -5.32
C TYR A 474 5.54 -14.13 -4.09
N GLY A 475 6.44 -13.36 -3.45
CA GLY A 475 7.21 -13.81 -2.28
C GLY A 475 8.19 -14.93 -2.59
N LYS A 476 8.61 -15.07 -3.85
CA LYS A 476 9.61 -16.05 -4.29
C LYS A 476 11.02 -15.50 -4.09
N GLN A 477 12.01 -16.40 -4.07
CA GLN A 477 13.42 -16.08 -3.83
C GLN A 477 14.32 -16.65 -4.94
N VAL A 478 13.88 -16.50 -6.19
CA VAL A 478 14.67 -16.96 -7.35
C VAL A 478 15.81 -15.98 -7.60
N VAL A 479 17.04 -16.44 -7.56
CA VAL A 479 18.24 -15.58 -7.58
C VAL A 479 18.84 -15.49 -8.99
N THR A 480 18.74 -16.56 -9.79
CA THR A 480 19.43 -16.62 -11.08
C THR A 480 18.73 -17.47 -12.13
N ILE A 481 19.09 -17.24 -13.38
CA ILE A 481 18.72 -18.02 -14.56
C ILE A 481 19.99 -18.72 -15.05
N GLU A 482 19.92 -20.03 -15.33
CA GLU A 482 21.05 -20.77 -15.90
C GLU A 482 21.49 -20.19 -17.24
N GLU A 483 22.77 -20.37 -17.58
CA GLU A 483 23.35 -19.81 -18.81
C GLU A 483 22.72 -20.46 -20.06
N ASP A 484 22.51 -21.78 -20.02
CA ASP A 484 21.79 -22.52 -21.07
C ASP A 484 20.33 -22.08 -21.20
N ALA A 485 19.67 -21.79 -20.07
CA ALA A 485 18.31 -21.28 -20.04
C ALA A 485 18.21 -19.87 -20.65
N LEU A 486 19.22 -19.04 -20.40
CA LEU A 486 19.34 -17.70 -20.98
C LEU A 486 19.61 -17.73 -22.48
N GLN A 487 20.39 -18.71 -22.95
CA GLN A 487 20.60 -18.94 -24.37
C GLN A 487 19.29 -19.31 -25.08
N LEU A 488 18.49 -20.21 -24.49
CA LEU A 488 17.16 -20.57 -25.01
C LEU A 488 16.23 -19.35 -25.11
N LEU A 489 16.21 -18.48 -24.09
CA LEU A 489 15.42 -17.24 -24.12
C LEU A 489 15.91 -16.28 -25.23
N THR A 490 17.21 -16.26 -25.51
CA THR A 490 17.83 -15.38 -26.50
C THR A 490 17.54 -15.85 -27.93
N GLU A 491 17.54 -17.16 -28.18
CA GLU A 491 17.29 -17.76 -29.51
C GLU A 491 15.80 -17.84 -29.87
N PHE A 492 14.91 -17.67 -28.88
CA PHE A 492 13.48 -17.77 -29.09
C PHE A 492 12.90 -16.63 -29.94
N LYS A 493 11.93 -16.97 -30.80
CA LYS A 493 11.24 -16.00 -31.66
C LYS A 493 10.09 -15.32 -30.92
N TRP A 494 10.41 -14.29 -30.15
CA TRP A 494 9.43 -13.46 -29.44
C TRP A 494 8.46 -12.76 -30.41
N THR A 495 7.16 -13.04 -30.33
CA THR A 495 6.13 -12.48 -31.25
C THR A 495 5.41 -11.28 -30.65
N THR A 496 5.27 -11.23 -29.32
CA THR A 496 4.74 -10.06 -28.58
C THR A 496 5.78 -9.45 -27.65
N ASN A 497 7.07 -9.68 -27.95
CA ASN A 497 8.22 -9.02 -27.36
C ASN A 497 8.21 -9.04 -25.81
N LEU A 498 8.23 -7.88 -25.15
CA LEU A 498 8.35 -7.76 -23.69
C LEU A 498 7.14 -8.32 -22.95
N ASN A 499 5.94 -8.25 -23.54
CA ASN A 499 4.73 -8.78 -22.91
C ASN A 499 4.80 -10.31 -22.77
N GLN A 500 5.28 -10.98 -23.82
CA GLN A 500 5.49 -12.42 -23.81
C GLN A 500 6.60 -12.80 -22.83
N LEU A 501 7.75 -12.12 -22.91
CA LEU A 501 8.88 -12.37 -22.01
C LEU A 501 8.45 -12.23 -20.54
N ARG A 502 7.76 -11.15 -20.18
CA ARG A 502 7.26 -10.95 -18.81
C ARG A 502 6.35 -12.09 -18.36
N ARG A 503 5.40 -12.50 -19.20
CA ARG A 503 4.47 -13.60 -18.89
C ARG A 503 5.23 -14.90 -18.62
N ILE A 504 6.16 -15.26 -19.51
CA ILE A 504 6.94 -16.51 -19.39
C ILE A 504 7.83 -16.47 -18.15
N ILE A 505 8.55 -15.39 -17.89
CA ILE A 505 9.37 -15.25 -16.68
C ILE A 505 8.51 -15.34 -15.41
N PHE A 506 7.33 -14.74 -15.39
CA PHE A 506 6.41 -14.83 -14.25
C PHE A 506 5.90 -16.25 -14.04
N GLN A 507 5.56 -16.97 -15.12
CA GLN A 507 5.15 -18.36 -15.06
C GLN A 507 6.28 -19.25 -14.51
N LEU A 508 7.50 -19.09 -15.02
CA LEU A 508 8.67 -19.85 -14.58
C LEU A 508 8.96 -19.66 -13.09
N ILE A 509 8.84 -18.44 -12.57
CA ILE A 509 9.07 -18.15 -11.16
C ILE A 509 7.96 -18.72 -10.27
N LEU A 510 6.71 -18.65 -10.73
CA LEU A 510 5.58 -19.22 -10.00
C LEU A 510 5.72 -20.74 -9.84
N LEU A 511 6.13 -21.42 -10.91
CA LEU A 511 6.32 -22.88 -10.97
C LEU A 511 7.68 -23.34 -10.43
N SER A 512 8.60 -22.42 -10.12
CA SER A 512 9.91 -22.78 -9.56
C SER A 512 9.83 -23.16 -8.08
N ASP A 513 10.48 -24.27 -7.74
CA ASP A 513 10.63 -24.79 -6.37
C ASP A 513 12.00 -24.46 -5.74
N GLY A 514 12.89 -23.79 -6.48
CA GLY A 514 14.27 -23.51 -6.05
C GLY A 514 14.77 -22.12 -6.46
N PRO A 515 16.00 -21.76 -6.05
CA PRO A 515 16.57 -20.42 -6.27
C PRO A 515 17.06 -20.19 -7.70
N THR A 516 16.91 -21.15 -8.62
CA THR A 516 17.47 -21.11 -9.97
C THR A 516 16.45 -21.57 -11.01
N ILE A 517 16.28 -20.79 -12.07
CA ILE A 517 15.48 -21.19 -13.25
C ILE A 517 16.35 -22.06 -14.15
N ARG A 518 15.94 -23.32 -14.31
CA ARG A 518 16.66 -24.33 -15.10
C ARG A 518 16.28 -24.30 -16.58
N ALA A 519 17.19 -24.74 -17.45
CA ALA A 519 16.97 -24.82 -18.89
C ALA A 519 15.77 -25.71 -19.27
N GLU A 520 15.53 -26.79 -18.53
CA GLU A 520 14.40 -27.71 -18.74
C GLU A 520 13.06 -27.00 -18.59
N ALA A 521 12.87 -26.26 -17.50
CA ALA A 521 11.64 -25.51 -17.22
C ALA A 521 11.40 -24.40 -18.27
N VAL A 522 12.47 -23.73 -18.72
CA VAL A 522 12.39 -22.76 -19.82
C VAL A 522 11.99 -23.45 -21.13
N SER A 523 12.60 -24.59 -21.46
CA SER A 523 12.26 -25.32 -22.69
C SER A 523 10.81 -25.79 -22.69
N GLU A 524 10.28 -26.23 -21.56
CA GLU A 524 8.88 -26.63 -21.44
C GLU A 524 7.94 -25.44 -21.64
N ALA A 525 8.17 -24.33 -20.91
CA ALA A 525 7.37 -23.12 -21.05
C ALA A 525 7.41 -22.56 -22.49
N LEU A 526 8.55 -22.62 -23.18
CA LEU A 526 8.68 -22.17 -24.57
C LEU A 526 8.03 -23.13 -25.58
N LYS A 527 7.88 -24.43 -25.27
CA LYS A 527 7.18 -25.41 -26.12
C LYS A 527 5.66 -25.30 -26.01
N GLU A 528 5.16 -24.90 -24.85
CA GLU A 528 3.74 -24.62 -24.63
C GLU A 528 3.26 -23.35 -25.33
N GLU A 529 4.18 -22.48 -25.75
CA GLU A 529 3.84 -21.30 -26.54
C GLU A 529 3.27 -21.72 -27.90
N PRO A 530 2.13 -21.18 -28.31
CA PRO A 530 1.58 -21.47 -29.63
C PRO A 530 2.57 -21.00 -30.69
N ALA A 531 3.15 -21.96 -31.42
CA ALA A 531 4.02 -21.65 -32.55
C ALA A 531 3.27 -20.73 -33.51
N ALA A 532 3.87 -19.59 -33.84
CA ALA A 532 3.32 -18.63 -34.80
C ALA A 532 3.31 -19.13 -36.26
N ASN A 533 3.35 -20.45 -36.48
CA ASN A 533 3.02 -21.09 -37.74
C ASN A 533 1.65 -21.77 -37.56
N GLY A 534 0.57 -20.99 -37.73
CA GLY A 534 -0.79 -21.55 -37.66
C GLY A 534 -1.96 -20.59 -37.46
N ILE A 535 -1.76 -19.28 -37.35
CA ILE A 535 -2.88 -18.30 -37.34
C ILE A 535 -3.22 -17.80 -38.76
N GLY A 536 -2.59 -18.39 -39.78
CA GLY A 536 -2.85 -18.09 -41.20
C GLY A 536 -3.99 -18.87 -41.86
N ASP A 537 -4.58 -19.90 -41.22
CA ASP A 537 -5.61 -20.70 -41.91
C ASP A 537 -6.61 -21.43 -41.00
N SER A 538 -6.86 -20.93 -39.78
CA SER A 538 -7.89 -21.51 -38.89
C SER A 538 -8.80 -20.49 -38.19
N PHE A 539 -8.88 -19.26 -38.73
CA PHE A 539 -10.02 -18.35 -38.52
C PHE A 539 -10.92 -18.24 -39.76
N SER A 540 -10.82 -19.22 -40.66
CA SER A 540 -11.73 -19.42 -41.79
C SER A 540 -12.77 -20.50 -41.50
N SER A 541 -13.47 -20.39 -40.36
CA SER A 541 -14.91 -20.68 -40.34
C SER A 541 -15.56 -19.90 -39.20
N CYS A 542 -16.48 -19.00 -39.56
CA CYS A 542 -17.35 -18.30 -38.63
C CYS A 542 -18.16 -19.32 -37.83
N LYS A 543 -17.66 -19.75 -36.67
CA LYS A 543 -18.46 -20.45 -35.68
C LYS A 543 -19.07 -19.44 -34.75
N THR A 544 -20.40 -19.47 -34.65
CA THR A 544 -21.16 -18.56 -33.78
C THR A 544 -20.81 -18.81 -32.32
N LEU A 545 -21.01 -17.80 -31.47
CA LEU A 545 -20.78 -17.89 -30.02
C LEU A 545 -21.41 -19.15 -29.40
N ASP A 546 -22.56 -19.58 -29.93
CA ASP A 546 -23.24 -20.79 -29.48
C ASP A 546 -22.47 -22.08 -29.77
N GLU A 547 -21.75 -22.18 -30.89
CA GLU A 547 -20.95 -23.36 -31.23
C GLU A 547 -19.66 -23.46 -30.40
N ILE A 548 -19.12 -22.32 -29.97
CA ILE A 548 -17.99 -22.25 -29.05
C ILE A 548 -18.42 -22.71 -27.66
N ILE A 549 -19.56 -22.22 -27.17
CA ILE A 549 -20.13 -22.61 -25.88
C ILE A 549 -20.46 -24.12 -25.87
N ASP A 550 -21.06 -24.63 -26.95
CA ASP A 550 -21.41 -26.06 -27.05
C ASP A 550 -20.17 -26.97 -27.04
N ASN A 551 -19.06 -26.53 -27.65
CA ASN A 551 -17.78 -27.28 -27.60
C ASN A 551 -17.13 -27.27 -26.22
N VAL A 552 -17.20 -26.15 -25.51
CA VAL A 552 -16.68 -26.03 -24.14
C VAL A 552 -17.49 -26.90 -23.19
N ILE A 553 -18.82 -26.93 -23.32
CA ILE A 553 -19.68 -27.82 -22.54
C ILE A 553 -19.33 -29.29 -22.80
N ARG A 554 -19.15 -29.71 -24.07
CA ARG A 554 -18.76 -31.09 -24.43
C ARG A 554 -17.44 -31.52 -23.80
N ARG A 555 -16.38 -30.72 -23.95
CA ARG A 555 -15.07 -31.03 -23.38
C ARG A 555 -15.13 -31.17 -21.86
N THR A 556 -15.92 -30.31 -21.21
CA THR A 556 -16.05 -30.34 -19.75
C THR A 556 -16.84 -31.58 -19.28
N ILE A 557 -17.87 -32.00 -20.03
CA ILE A 557 -18.59 -33.25 -19.75
C ILE A 557 -17.67 -34.48 -19.90
N GLN A 558 -16.80 -34.49 -20.92
CA GLN A 558 -15.82 -35.57 -21.12
C GLN A 558 -14.78 -35.61 -20.00
N MET A 559 -14.29 -34.44 -19.54
CA MET A 559 -13.32 -34.36 -18.44
C MET A 559 -13.91 -34.78 -17.09
N GLU A 560 -15.20 -34.51 -16.86
CA GLU A 560 -15.90 -34.82 -15.60
C GLU A 560 -16.68 -36.15 -15.65
N ASN A 561 -16.37 -37.03 -16.62
CA ASN A 561 -16.98 -38.36 -16.80
C ASN A 561 -18.52 -38.35 -16.77
N GLY A 562 -19.16 -37.34 -17.36
CA GLY A 562 -20.62 -37.25 -17.44
C GLY A 562 -21.33 -36.72 -16.19
N ASN A 563 -20.61 -36.29 -15.14
CA ASN A 563 -21.24 -35.74 -13.94
C ASN A 563 -21.66 -34.28 -14.14
N LEU A 564 -22.90 -34.07 -14.58
CA LEU A 564 -23.50 -32.76 -14.85
C LEU A 564 -23.49 -31.79 -13.66
N SER A 565 -23.37 -32.30 -12.43
CA SER A 565 -23.26 -31.47 -11.22
C SER A 565 -21.93 -30.74 -11.17
N ASN A 566 -20.83 -31.45 -11.36
CA ASN A 566 -19.49 -30.87 -11.38
C ASN A 566 -19.29 -29.97 -12.61
N VAL A 567 -19.85 -30.36 -13.76
CA VAL A 567 -19.81 -29.53 -14.98
C VAL A 567 -20.51 -28.19 -14.75
N SER A 568 -21.66 -28.19 -14.06
CA SER A 568 -22.41 -26.96 -13.75
C SER A 568 -21.65 -26.03 -12.80
N GLU A 569 -20.97 -26.60 -11.80
CA GLU A 569 -20.18 -25.85 -10.83
C GLU A 569 -18.90 -25.29 -11.45
N ARG A 570 -18.22 -26.09 -12.28
CA ARG A 570 -16.98 -25.72 -12.95
C ARG A 570 -17.17 -24.66 -14.06
N LEU A 571 -18.29 -24.69 -14.76
CA LEU A 571 -18.63 -23.72 -15.81
C LEU A 571 -19.45 -22.52 -15.30
N GLY A 572 -19.89 -22.54 -14.03
CA GLY A 572 -20.67 -21.46 -13.42
C GLY A 572 -22.04 -21.23 -14.06
N ILE A 573 -22.62 -22.24 -14.72
CA ILE A 573 -23.93 -22.17 -15.38
C ILE A 573 -24.89 -23.22 -14.80
N SER A 574 -26.18 -22.88 -14.69
CA SER A 574 -27.16 -23.76 -14.07
C SER A 574 -27.33 -25.07 -14.84
N ARG A 575 -27.57 -26.18 -14.11
CA ARG A 575 -27.83 -27.51 -14.70
C ARG A 575 -28.96 -27.47 -15.74
N SER A 576 -29.98 -26.65 -15.51
CA SER A 576 -31.11 -26.46 -16.44
C SER A 576 -30.69 -25.80 -17.76
N THR A 577 -29.66 -24.95 -17.77
CA THR A 577 -29.11 -24.30 -18.97
C THR A 577 -28.29 -25.28 -19.80
N ILE A 578 -27.46 -26.10 -19.15
CA ILE A 578 -26.69 -27.18 -19.80
C ILE A 578 -27.66 -28.19 -20.44
N TRP A 579 -28.67 -28.64 -19.70
CA TRP A 579 -29.65 -29.61 -20.18
C TRP A 579 -30.50 -29.08 -21.34
N ARG A 580 -30.90 -27.80 -21.29
CA ARG A 580 -31.63 -27.14 -22.38
C ARG A 580 -30.81 -27.06 -23.67
N ARG A 581 -29.51 -26.78 -23.59
CA ARG A 581 -28.61 -26.78 -24.76
C ARG A 581 -28.32 -28.18 -25.29
N MET A 582 -28.18 -29.18 -24.41
CA MET A 582 -28.06 -30.59 -24.81
C MET A 582 -29.26 -31.09 -25.63
N LYS A 583 -30.48 -30.66 -25.26
CA LYS A 583 -31.71 -31.10 -25.93
C LYS A 583 -31.98 -30.41 -27.27
N GLN A 584 -31.41 -29.22 -27.51
CA GLN A 584 -31.58 -28.47 -28.76
C GLN A 584 -30.65 -28.94 -29.90
N LYS A 585 -29.54 -29.62 -29.60
CA LYS A 585 -28.63 -30.19 -30.61
C LYS A 585 -28.14 -31.60 -30.18
N PRO A 586 -28.75 -32.69 -30.67
CA PRO A 586 -28.49 -34.05 -30.16
C PRO A 586 -27.10 -34.63 -30.43
N ASN A 587 -26.20 -33.94 -31.16
CA ASN A 587 -24.85 -34.41 -31.45
C ASN A 587 -23.85 -34.30 -30.28
N ILE A 588 -24.31 -34.05 -29.04
CA ILE A 588 -23.44 -33.76 -27.88
C ILE A 588 -22.94 -35.02 -27.16
N LEU A 589 -23.50 -36.20 -27.44
CA LEU A 589 -23.20 -37.47 -26.75
C LEU A 589 -22.46 -38.52 -27.60
N SER A 590 -22.02 -38.18 -28.82
CA SER A 590 -21.22 -39.08 -29.69
C SER A 590 -19.73 -38.89 -29.47
#